data_AF-A0A929VST4-F1
#
_entry.id   AF-A0A929VST4-F1
#
_cell.length_a   1.000
_cell.length_b   1.000
_cell.length_c   1.000
_cell.angle_alpha   90.00
_cell.angle_beta   90.00
_cell.angle_gamma   90.00
#
_symmetry.space_group_name_H-M   'P 1'
#
loop_
_entity.id
_entity.type
_entity.pdbx_description
1 polymer ?
#
loop_
_entity_poly.entity_id
_entity_poly.type
_entity_poly.pdbx_seq_one_letter_code
_entity_poly.pdbx_strand_id
1 'polypeptide(L)'
;MLPVKYNTTREGVEICLSGARHTYKLECTFWAIRARAFFATIEKEFQVERVKNNDDGTSVVFFKTNTEQAETLVERMQDIVEATLYDL
;
A
#
# COMPACT_ATOMS: atom_id res chain seq x y z
N MET A 1 -15.12 2.82 -3.52
CA MET A 1 -15.51 1.40 -3.28
C MET A 1 -14.33 0.63 -2.67
N LEU A 2 -14.52 -0.15 -1.60
CA LEU A 2 -13.48 -0.95 -0.92
C LEU A 2 -14.08 -2.29 -0.48
N PRO A 3 -13.32 -3.40 -0.41
CA PRO A 3 -11.87 -3.50 -0.62
C PRO A 3 -11.46 -3.52 -2.10
N VAL A 4 -10.26 -3.01 -2.39
CA VAL A 4 -9.64 -3.09 -3.73
C VAL A 4 -8.40 -3.95 -3.64
N LYS A 5 -8.27 -4.90 -4.57
CA LYS A 5 -7.11 -5.78 -4.72
C LYS A 5 -6.40 -5.47 -6.03
N TYR A 6 -5.12 -5.15 -5.94
CA TYR A 6 -4.23 -5.01 -7.08
C TYR A 6 -3.23 -6.16 -7.10
N ASN A 7 -3.20 -6.89 -8.22
CA ASN A 7 -2.24 -7.96 -8.44
C ASN A 7 -1.30 -7.54 -9.57
N THR A 8 0.00 -7.41 -9.29
CA THR A 8 0.99 -7.21 -10.34
C THR A 8 1.43 -8.56 -10.89
N THR A 9 1.38 -8.74 -12.20
CA THR A 9 1.73 -10.01 -12.88
C THR A 9 3.23 -10.31 -12.88
N ARG A 10 4.09 -9.32 -12.60
CA ARG A 10 5.54 -9.46 -12.72
C ARG A 10 6.27 -9.91 -11.45
N GLU A 11 5.75 -9.60 -10.26
CA GLU A 11 6.44 -9.92 -9.00
C GLU A 11 5.56 -10.67 -7.97
N GLY A 12 4.32 -11.04 -8.33
CA GLY A 12 3.41 -11.70 -7.37
C GLY A 12 2.99 -10.77 -6.22
N VAL A 13 3.03 -9.46 -6.48
CA VAL A 13 2.69 -8.44 -5.50
C VAL A 13 1.17 -8.31 -5.47
N GLU A 14 0.60 -8.63 -4.32
CA GLU A 14 -0.80 -8.44 -4.00
C GLU A 14 -0.91 -7.24 -3.06
N ILE A 15 -1.61 -6.20 -3.49
CA ILE A 15 -1.93 -5.03 -2.68
C ILE A 15 -3.41 -5.02 -2.37
N CYS A 16 -3.75 -5.16 -1.10
CA CYS A 16 -5.15 -5.11 -0.65
C CYS A 16 -5.38 -3.83 0.15
N LEU A 17 -6.16 -2.89 -0.39
CA LEU A 17 -6.66 -1.74 0.35
C LEU A 17 -8.05 -2.06 0.91
N SER A 18 -8.17 -2.06 2.23
CA SER A 18 -9.44 -2.28 2.92
C SER A 18 -9.59 -1.29 4.07
N GLY A 19 -10.78 -0.80 4.34
CA GLY A 19 -10.97 0.21 5.37
C GLY A 19 -12.42 0.58 5.62
N ALA A 20 -12.69 1.08 6.83
CA ALA A 20 -13.99 1.61 7.23
C ALA A 20 -13.78 2.80 8.16
N ARG A 21 -14.62 3.84 8.03
CA ARG A 21 -14.62 5.02 8.92
C ARG A 21 -13.23 5.65 9.11
N HIS A 22 -12.60 6.06 8.01
CA HIS A 22 -11.30 6.77 7.98
C HIS A 22 -10.05 5.97 8.33
N THR A 23 -10.18 4.68 8.67
CA THR A 23 -9.02 3.82 8.94
C THR A 23 -8.87 2.83 7.79
N TYR A 24 -7.70 2.85 7.16
CA TYR A 24 -7.37 2.05 5.99
C TYR A 24 -6.18 1.16 6.28
N LYS A 25 -6.24 -0.05 5.73
CA LYS A 25 -5.24 -1.10 5.83
C LYS A 25 -4.79 -1.42 4.42
N LEU A 26 -3.49 -1.38 4.21
CA LEU A 26 -2.82 -1.74 2.97
C LEU A 26 -1.86 -2.88 3.24
N GLU A 27 -2.15 -4.04 2.65
CA GLU A 27 -1.33 -5.25 2.76
C GLU A 27 -0.53 -5.41 1.48
N CYS A 28 0.76 -5.70 1.58
CA CYS A 28 1.63 -5.96 0.44
C CYS A 28 2.51 -7.19 0.65
N THR A 29 2.59 -8.04 -0.36
CA THR A 29 3.61 -9.09 -0.50
C THR A 29 4.84 -8.54 -1.24
N PHE A 30 5.70 -7.77 -0.57
CA PHE A 30 6.98 -7.29 -1.15
C PHE A 30 8.19 -7.81 -0.36
N TRP A 31 9.30 -8.12 -1.04
CA TRP A 31 10.59 -8.28 -0.37
C TRP A 31 10.98 -6.98 0.37
N ALA A 32 11.42 -7.12 1.62
CA ALA A 32 11.49 -6.08 2.66
C ALA A 32 12.18 -4.75 2.27
N ILE A 33 13.08 -4.74 1.28
CA ILE A 33 13.79 -3.54 0.83
C ILE A 33 12.88 -2.62 0.01
N ARG A 34 12.09 -3.16 -0.93
CA ARG A 34 11.20 -2.38 -1.80
C ARG A 34 9.93 -1.93 -1.08
N ALA A 35 9.46 -2.77 -0.14
CA ALA A 35 8.34 -2.42 0.75
C ALA A 35 8.61 -1.11 1.52
N ARG A 36 9.85 -0.88 1.94
CA ARG A 36 10.23 0.31 2.71
C ARG A 36 10.12 1.61 1.90
N ALA A 37 10.54 1.61 0.63
CA ALA A 37 10.40 2.77 -0.24
C ALA A 37 8.92 3.06 -0.54
N PHE A 38 8.14 2.01 -0.80
CA PHE A 38 6.70 2.12 -1.02
C PHE A 38 6.00 2.73 0.21
N PHE A 39 6.28 2.21 1.40
CA PHE A 39 5.69 2.74 2.64
C PHE A 39 6.18 4.14 2.98
N ALA A 40 7.42 4.51 2.66
CA ALA A 40 7.90 5.87 2.83
C ALA A 40 7.09 6.88 1.97
N THR A 41 6.62 6.47 0.79
CA THR A 41 5.70 7.29 -0.02
C THR A 41 4.34 7.43 0.65
N ILE A 42 3.79 6.32 1.16
CA ILE A 42 2.52 6.34 1.92
C ILE A 42 2.63 7.17 3.20
N GLU A 43 3.74 7.10 3.93
CA GLU A 43 4.02 7.89 5.15
C GLU A 43 4.12 9.40 4.87
N LYS A 44 4.53 9.80 3.65
CA LYS A 44 4.55 11.22 3.24
C LYS A 44 3.16 11.73 2.88
N GLU A 45 2.35 10.91 2.23
CA GLU A 45 1.02 11.30 1.74
C GLU A 45 -0.09 11.15 2.79
N PHE A 46 0.07 10.24 3.76
CA PHE A 46 -0.98 9.87 4.71
C PHE A 46 -0.50 9.82 6.16
N GLN A 47 -1.44 9.99 7.10
CA GLN A 47 -1.18 9.81 8.52
C GLN A 47 -1.11 8.31 8.85
N VAL A 48 0.09 7.73 8.72
CA VAL A 48 0.36 6.33 9.07
C VAL A 48 0.28 6.15 10.59
N GLU A 49 -0.52 5.19 11.04
CA GLU A 49 -0.67 4.85 12.46
C GLU A 49 0.21 3.66 12.85
N ARG A 50 0.40 2.70 11.94
CA ARG A 50 1.12 1.47 12.25
C ARG A 50 1.65 0.79 10.99
N VAL A 51 2.89 0.30 11.05
CA VAL A 51 3.48 -0.63 10.08
C VAL A 51 3.75 -1.96 10.76
N LYS A 52 3.33 -3.07 10.14
CA LYS A 52 3.58 -4.44 10.61
C LYS A 52 4.23 -5.24 9.51
N ASN A 53 5.47 -5.68 9.72
CA ASN A 53 6.15 -6.62 8.82
C ASN A 53 5.98 -8.03 9.42
N ASN A 54 5.52 -8.98 8.62
CA ASN A 54 5.37 -10.37 9.02
C ASN A 54 6.56 -11.20 8.49
N ASP A 55 6.89 -12.28 9.19
CA ASP A 55 7.99 -13.18 8.84
C ASP A 55 7.79 -13.94 7.51
N ASP A 56 6.55 -14.00 6.99
CA ASP A 56 6.22 -14.58 5.68
C ASP A 56 6.56 -13.64 4.50
N GLY A 57 7.12 -12.46 4.77
CA GLY A 57 7.48 -11.47 3.75
C GLY A 57 6.33 -10.54 3.37
N THR A 58 5.16 -10.66 4.00
CA THR A 58 4.11 -9.65 3.89
C THR A 58 4.37 -8.48 4.82
N SER A 59 3.97 -7.29 4.39
CA SER A 59 3.99 -6.08 5.19
C SER A 59 2.65 -5.36 5.11
N VAL A 60 2.19 -4.83 6.23
CA VAL A 60 0.87 -4.23 6.39
C VAL A 60 1.00 -2.84 6.98
N VAL A 61 0.43 -1.84 6.33
CA VAL A 61 0.38 -0.46 6.80
C VAL A 61 -1.06 -0.06 7.12
N PHE A 62 -1.22 0.55 8.28
CA PHE A 62 -2.46 1.15 8.74
C PHE A 62 -2.29 2.65 8.71
N PHE A 63 -3.23 3.35 8.06
CA PHE A 63 -3.19 4.80 7.93
C PHE A 63 -4.59 5.40 8.00
N LYS A 64 -4.66 6.66 8.38
CA LYS A 64 -5.88 7.46 8.41
C LYS A 64 -5.95 8.36 7.19
N THR A 65 -7.09 8.35 6.52
CA THR A 65 -7.38 9.23 5.40
C THR A 65 -8.88 9.44 5.21
N ASN A 66 -9.29 10.37 4.35
CA ASN A 66 -10.69 10.54 3.97
C ASN A 66 -11.04 9.65 2.74
N THR A 67 -12.33 9.52 2.44
CA THR A 67 -12.80 8.65 1.35
C THR A 67 -12.26 9.09 -0.01
N GLU A 68 -12.26 10.39 -0.29
CA GLU A 68 -11.79 10.95 -1.56
C GLU A 68 -10.30 10.64 -1.80
N GLN A 69 -9.46 10.88 -0.79
CA GLN A 69 -8.04 10.57 -0.83
C GLN A 69 -7.78 9.06 -0.92
N ALA A 70 -8.61 8.22 -0.30
CA ALA A 70 -8.49 6.77 -0.44
C ALA A 70 -8.85 6.29 -1.86
N GLU A 71 -9.83 6.92 -2.50
CA GLU A 71 -10.19 6.63 -3.89
C GLU A 71 -9.10 7.10 -4.85
N THR A 72 -8.54 8.30 -4.65
CA THR A 72 -7.38 8.77 -5.40
C THR A 72 -6.15 7.87 -5.19
N LEU A 73 -5.94 7.36 -3.99
CA LEU A 73 -4.86 6.41 -3.70
C LEU A 73 -5.06 5.10 -4.47
N VAL A 74 -6.30 4.62 -4.60
CA VAL A 74 -6.62 3.45 -5.44
C VAL A 74 -6.24 3.72 -6.89
N GLU A 75 -6.64 4.88 -7.43
CA GLU A 75 -6.35 5.25 -8.82
C GLU A 75 -4.84 5.36 -9.09
N ARG A 76 -4.09 5.96 -8.16
CA ARG A 76 -2.63 6.15 -8.25
C ARG A 76 -1.82 4.96 -7.76
N MET A 77 -2.47 3.92 -7.22
CA MET A 77 -1.79 2.78 -6.58
C MET A 77 -0.85 2.11 -7.57
N GLN A 78 -1.32 1.91 -8.80
CA GLN A 78 -0.53 1.27 -9.83
C GLN A 78 0.73 2.08 -10.15
N ASP A 79 0.60 3.39 -10.38
CA ASP A 79 1.75 4.26 -10.67
C ASP A 79 2.77 4.27 -9.52
N ILE A 80 2.31 4.31 -8.27
CA ILE A 80 3.20 4.29 -7.09
C ILE A 80 3.95 2.96 -7.02
N VAL A 81 3.28 1.85 -7.29
CA VAL A 81 3.90 0.51 -7.29
C VAL A 81 4.91 0.39 -8.43
N GLU A 82 4.53 0.78 -9.65
CA GLU A 82 5.43 0.71 -10.80
C GLU A 82 6.65 1.61 -10.60
N ALA A 83 6.47 2.86 -10.13
CA ALA A 83 7.58 3.73 -9.78
C ALA A 83 8.48 3.10 -8.70
N THR A 84 7.89 2.48 -7.67
CA THR A 84 8.71 1.88 -6.59
C THR A 84 9.45 0.61 -7.04
N LEU A 85 8.89 -0.16 -7.99
CA LEU A 85 9.49 -1.41 -8.47
C LEU A 85 10.56 -1.18 -9.55
N TYR A 86 10.41 -0.14 -10.38
CA TYR A 86 11.22 0.06 -11.59
C TYR A 86 12.14 1.29 -11.57
N ASP A 87 12.07 2.17 -10.57
CA ASP A 87 12.98 3.33 -10.42
C ASP A 87 14.35 2.93 -9.77
N LEU A 88 14.82 1.70 -10.01
CA LEU A 88 16.09 1.14 -9.53
C LEU A 88 17.02 0.76 -10.70
#